data_AF-A0A9W9P4D1-F1
#
_entry.id   AF-A0A9W9P4D1-F1
#
_cell.length_a   1.000
_cell.length_b   1.000
_cell.length_c   1.000
_cell.angle_alpha   90.00
_cell.angle_beta   90.00
_cell.angle_gamma   90.00
#
_symmetry.space_group_name_H-M   'P 1'
#
loop_
_entity.id
_entity.type
_entity.pdbx_description
1 polymer ?
#
loop_
_entity_poly.entity_id
_entity_poly.type
_entity_poly.pdbx_seq_one_letter_code
_entity_poly.pdbx_strand_id
1 'polypeptide(L)'
;MDENILAAAVVLRFYEELDEAQADSALTSSGLRHAAFWVGFRQEFHMAFSQQQSFSVSLDVCDNYLSWNAAPDNILVDRLLIIAAHVLQFCYDDQSQSTHYRYEELVALHRRWVEARPLSFVPVYSAAPNRENGEILPRKWFMDDCHILAEQGVGLINILLTAYDPSVARVGPGQ
;
A
#
# COMPACT_ATOMS: atom_id res chain seq x y z
N MET A 1 13.18 -6.14 28.25
CA MET A 1 11.95 -5.41 27.87
C MET A 1 12.19 -5.02 26.44
N ASP A 2 11.63 -5.80 25.51
CA ASP A 2 12.02 -5.75 24.10
C ASP A 2 11.61 -4.43 23.45
N GLU A 3 12.55 -3.78 22.76
CA GLU A 3 12.29 -2.57 21.96
C GLU A 3 11.12 -2.77 20.99
N ASN A 4 10.89 -4.01 20.54
CA ASN A 4 9.75 -4.39 19.71
C ASN A 4 8.40 -4.27 20.44
N ILE A 5 8.34 -4.53 21.75
CA ILE A 5 7.12 -4.35 22.54
C ILE A 5 6.85 -2.86 22.76
N LEU A 6 7.89 -2.05 22.96
CA LEU A 6 7.75 -0.61 23.08
C LEU A 6 7.36 0.01 21.74
N ALA A 7 7.95 -0.42 20.62
CA ALA A 7 7.58 0.01 19.29
C ALA A 7 6.14 -0.42 18.94
N ALA A 8 5.75 -1.66 19.23
CA ALA A 8 4.40 -2.14 19.03
C ALA A 8 3.39 -1.39 19.91
N ALA A 9 3.71 -1.14 21.18
CA ALA A 9 2.85 -0.37 22.08
C ALA A 9 2.76 1.10 21.66
N VAL A 10 3.85 1.72 21.21
CA VAL A 10 3.84 3.08 20.67
C VAL A 10 3.01 3.13 19.41
N VAL A 11 3.15 2.15 18.50
CA VAL A 11 2.37 2.10 17.26
C VAL A 11 0.89 1.83 17.53
N LEU A 12 0.54 0.85 18.36
CA LEU A 12 -0.85 0.58 18.80
C LEU A 12 -1.48 1.82 19.45
N ARG A 13 -0.72 2.53 20.29
CA ARG A 13 -1.19 3.77 20.92
C ARG A 13 -1.26 4.93 19.95
N PHE A 14 -0.41 4.95 18.92
CA PHE A 14 -0.51 5.87 17.79
C PHE A 14 -1.79 5.59 16.99
N TYR A 15 -2.14 4.33 16.74
CA TYR A 15 -3.39 3.95 16.08
C TYR A 15 -4.65 4.28 16.88
N GLU A 16 -4.61 4.10 18.21
CA GLU A 16 -5.73 4.45 19.08
C GLU A 16 -5.95 5.97 19.20
N GLU A 17 -4.91 6.78 19.03
CA GLU A 17 -4.96 8.25 19.21
C GLU A 17 -4.91 9.05 17.90
N LEU A 18 -4.63 8.42 16.75
CA LEU A 18 -4.55 9.08 15.44
C LEU A 18 -5.94 9.54 14.97
N ASP A 19 -6.34 10.72 15.42
CA ASP A 19 -7.37 11.53 14.78
C ASP A 19 -6.76 12.28 13.57
N GLU A 20 -7.60 12.79 12.68
CA GLU A 20 -7.18 13.44 11.42
C GLU A 20 -6.16 14.58 11.67
N ALA A 21 -6.36 15.36 12.72
CA ALA A 21 -5.46 16.45 13.11
C ALA A 21 -4.05 15.96 13.51
N GLN A 22 -3.94 14.78 14.09
CA GLN A 22 -2.65 14.20 14.47
C GLN A 22 -1.91 13.63 13.26
N ALA A 23 -2.63 13.02 12.32
CA ALA A 23 -2.08 12.54 11.06
C ALA A 23 -1.54 13.71 10.21
N ASP A 24 -2.29 14.81 10.09
CA ASP A 24 -1.86 15.99 9.34
C ASP A 24 -0.63 16.65 9.99
N SER A 25 -0.63 16.75 11.32
CA SER A 25 0.55 17.19 12.07
C SER A 25 1.77 16.27 11.87
N ALA A 26 1.57 14.95 11.76
CA ALA A 26 2.64 14.00 11.52
C ALA A 26 3.24 14.12 10.11
N LEU A 27 2.39 14.29 9.09
CA LEU A 27 2.82 14.46 7.70
C LEU A 27 3.53 15.78 7.46
N THR A 28 3.13 16.85 8.16
CA THR A 28 3.77 18.18 8.09
C THR A 28 5.01 18.29 8.97
N SER A 29 5.18 17.40 9.95
CA SER A 29 6.40 17.33 10.77
C SER A 29 7.56 16.68 10.02
N SER A 30 8.79 17.09 10.32
CA SER A 30 9.99 16.36 9.94
C SER A 30 10.51 15.50 11.10
N GLY A 31 11.04 14.31 10.82
CA GLY A 31 11.72 13.47 11.81
C GLY A 31 10.88 12.31 12.33
N LEU A 32 11.00 12.00 13.62
CA LEU A 32 10.50 10.73 14.20
C LEU A 32 8.98 10.54 14.04
N ARG A 33 8.19 11.61 14.19
CA ARG A 33 6.74 11.54 14.07
C ARG A 33 6.30 11.16 12.64
N HIS A 34 6.92 11.77 11.63
CA HIS A 34 6.71 11.44 10.23
C HIS A 34 7.10 9.98 9.93
N ALA A 35 8.26 9.54 10.46
CA ALA A 35 8.69 8.15 10.32
C ALA A 35 7.72 7.16 10.99
N ALA A 36 7.25 7.47 12.20
CA ALA A 36 6.29 6.65 12.94
C ALA A 36 4.95 6.54 12.21
N PHE A 37 4.46 7.63 11.63
CA PHE A 37 3.26 7.62 10.79
C PHE A 37 3.39 6.61 9.65
N TRP A 38 4.46 6.67 8.86
CA TRP A 38 4.64 5.76 7.72
C TRP A 38 4.90 4.31 8.13
N VAL A 39 5.54 4.08 9.29
CA VAL A 39 5.63 2.73 9.87
C VAL A 39 4.24 2.19 10.21
N GLY A 40 3.40 3.02 10.84
CA GLY A 40 1.98 2.73 11.05
C GLY A 40 1.31 2.41 9.71
N PHE A 41 1.22 3.37 8.80
CA PHE A 41 0.55 3.23 7.50
C PHE A 41 0.89 1.92 6.77
N ARG A 42 2.18 1.51 6.77
CA ARG A 42 2.63 0.22 6.22
C ARG A 42 2.05 -1.00 6.94
N GLN A 43 2.03 -1.00 8.26
CA GLN A 43 1.41 -2.08 9.03
C GLN A 43 -0.08 -2.17 8.76
N GLU A 44 -0.79 -1.03 8.71
CA GLU A 44 -2.22 -1.02 8.40
C GLU A 44 -2.48 -1.60 7.02
N PHE A 45 -1.67 -1.23 6.03
CA PHE A 45 -1.77 -1.81 4.68
C PHE A 45 -1.71 -3.34 4.68
N HIS A 46 -0.72 -3.93 5.36
CA HIS A 46 -0.61 -5.38 5.45
C HIS A 46 -1.75 -6.02 6.26
N MET A 47 -2.19 -5.36 7.34
CA MET A 47 -3.30 -5.81 8.18
C MET A 47 -4.64 -5.78 7.44
N ALA A 48 -4.97 -4.66 6.81
CA ALA A 48 -6.18 -4.45 6.02
C ALA A 48 -6.27 -5.45 4.86
N PHE A 49 -5.16 -5.70 4.16
CA PHE A 49 -5.11 -6.73 3.13
C PHE A 49 -5.37 -8.14 3.69
N SER A 50 -4.69 -8.51 4.78
CA SER A 50 -4.77 -9.84 5.38
C SER A 50 -6.15 -10.14 5.96
N GLN A 51 -6.78 -9.14 6.60
CA GLN A 51 -8.07 -9.28 7.27
C GLN A 51 -9.27 -8.93 6.38
N GLN A 52 -9.04 -8.48 5.14
CA GLN A 52 -10.08 -8.04 4.22
C GLN A 52 -10.98 -6.95 4.81
N GLN A 53 -10.38 -5.99 5.51
CA GLN A 53 -11.08 -4.89 6.15
C GLN A 53 -10.81 -3.57 5.43
N SER A 54 -11.74 -2.64 5.55
CA SER A 54 -11.54 -1.27 5.08
C SER A 54 -10.37 -0.61 5.82
N PHE A 55 -9.66 0.27 5.12
CA PHE A 55 -8.50 0.98 5.64
C PHE A 55 -8.97 2.02 6.68
N SER A 56 -8.51 1.88 7.93
CA SER A 56 -9.04 2.65 9.07
C SER A 56 -8.61 4.13 9.09
N VAL A 57 -7.50 4.48 8.45
CA VAL A 57 -6.96 5.84 8.41
C VAL A 57 -7.67 6.66 7.33
N SER A 58 -8.11 7.87 7.68
CA SER A 58 -8.66 8.85 6.74
C SER A 58 -7.60 9.19 5.68
N LEU A 59 -7.91 8.91 4.41
CA LEU A 59 -6.98 9.10 3.31
C LEU A 59 -6.91 10.55 2.83
N ASP A 60 -7.90 11.38 3.18
CA ASP A 60 -7.96 12.81 2.85
C ASP A 60 -6.70 13.55 3.35
N VAL A 61 -6.17 13.13 4.49
CA VAL A 61 -4.94 13.67 5.09
C VAL A 61 -3.72 13.41 4.20
N CYS A 62 -3.77 12.37 3.37
CA CYS A 62 -2.68 11.95 2.49
C CYS A 62 -2.76 12.53 1.07
N ASP A 63 -3.84 13.23 0.70
CA ASP A 63 -4.07 13.71 -0.67
C ASP A 63 -2.93 14.59 -1.20
N ASN A 64 -2.40 15.48 -0.35
CA ASN A 64 -1.28 16.36 -0.68
C ASN A 64 0.02 15.59 -0.98
N TYR A 65 0.12 14.34 -0.53
CA TYR A 65 1.30 13.50 -0.72
C TYR A 65 1.33 12.83 -2.11
N LEU A 66 0.18 12.68 -2.76
CA LEU A 66 0.01 12.16 -4.14
C LEU A 66 0.42 13.20 -5.20
N SER A 67 1.64 13.70 -5.09
CA SER A 67 2.29 14.52 -6.12
C SER A 67 3.07 13.65 -7.10
N TRP A 68 3.25 14.15 -8.33
CA TRP A 68 3.94 13.42 -9.41
C TRP A 68 5.35 13.97 -9.70
N ASN A 69 5.87 14.76 -8.77
CA ASN A 69 7.20 15.34 -8.87
C ASN A 69 8.25 14.28 -8.55
N ALA A 70 9.44 14.42 -9.14
CA ALA A 70 10.59 13.60 -8.77
C ALA A 70 10.83 13.67 -7.25
N ALA A 71 11.01 12.51 -6.62
CA ALA A 71 11.17 12.38 -5.19
C ALA A 71 12.09 11.19 -4.86
N PRO A 72 12.68 11.15 -3.66
CA PRO A 72 13.41 9.99 -3.18
C PRO A 72 12.54 8.72 -3.14
N ASP A 73 13.16 7.55 -3.25
CA ASP A 73 12.46 6.27 -3.36
C ASP A 73 11.48 6.01 -2.21
N ASN A 74 11.84 6.34 -0.97
CA ASN A 74 10.93 6.18 0.18
C ASN A 74 9.63 6.98 0.01
N ILE A 75 9.70 8.21 -0.53
CA ILE A 75 8.51 9.04 -0.79
C ILE A 75 7.69 8.45 -1.95
N LEU A 76 8.34 7.88 -2.96
CA LEU A 76 7.66 7.19 -4.05
C LEU A 76 6.92 5.94 -3.55
N VAL A 77 7.50 5.21 -2.60
CA VAL A 77 6.86 4.06 -1.94
C VAL A 77 5.68 4.50 -1.09
N ASP A 78 5.82 5.57 -0.31
CA ASP A 78 4.72 6.13 0.48
C ASP A 78 3.52 6.52 -0.42
N ARG A 79 3.78 7.12 -1.59
CA ARG A 79 2.74 7.38 -2.61
C ARG A 79 2.06 6.12 -3.13
N LEU A 80 2.81 5.04 -3.37
CA LEU A 80 2.23 3.75 -3.77
C LEU A 80 1.31 3.20 -2.68
N LEU A 81 1.70 3.30 -1.42
CA LEU A 81 0.89 2.82 -0.30
C LEU A 81 -0.42 3.59 -0.18
N ILE A 82 -0.43 4.90 -0.44
CA ILE A 82 -1.68 5.68 -0.49
C ILE A 82 -2.60 5.16 -1.60
N ILE A 83 -2.06 4.90 -2.81
CA ILE A 83 -2.83 4.28 -3.91
C ILE A 83 -3.37 2.92 -3.45
N ALA A 84 -2.56 2.11 -2.78
CA ALA A 84 -2.96 0.80 -2.28
C ALA A 84 -4.08 0.89 -1.23
N ALA A 85 -4.04 1.89 -0.36
CA ALA A 85 -5.08 2.15 0.64
C ALA A 85 -6.41 2.56 -0.02
N HIS A 86 -6.39 3.41 -1.05
CA HIS A 86 -7.61 3.72 -1.81
C HIS A 86 -8.17 2.48 -2.53
N VAL A 87 -7.31 1.58 -3.02
CA VAL A 87 -7.74 0.31 -3.61
C VAL A 87 -8.37 -0.60 -2.56
N LEU A 88 -7.80 -0.70 -1.36
CA LEU A 88 -8.37 -1.45 -0.24
C LEU A 88 -9.74 -0.91 0.18
N GLN A 89 -9.88 0.42 0.32
CA GLN A 89 -11.17 1.05 0.58
C GLN A 89 -12.18 0.73 -0.52
N PHE A 90 -11.80 0.85 -1.79
CA PHE A 90 -12.69 0.48 -2.90
C PHE A 90 -13.14 -0.99 -2.86
N CYS A 91 -12.26 -1.91 -2.43
CA CYS A 91 -12.58 -3.34 -2.40
C CYS A 91 -13.42 -3.74 -1.18
N TYR A 92 -13.20 -3.12 -0.02
CA TYR A 92 -13.75 -3.58 1.27
C TYR A 92 -14.71 -2.61 1.96
N ASP A 93 -14.89 -1.38 1.45
CA ASP A 93 -15.90 -0.46 2.00
C ASP A 93 -17.27 -0.67 1.32
N ASP A 94 -18.21 -1.18 2.11
CA ASP A 94 -19.63 -1.41 1.74
C ASP A 94 -20.38 -0.12 1.40
N GLN A 95 -19.90 1.04 1.88
CA GLN A 95 -20.55 2.34 1.67
C GLN A 95 -20.10 3.05 0.39
N SER A 96 -18.97 2.63 -0.19
CA SER A 96 -18.54 3.15 -1.48
C SER A 96 -19.38 2.50 -2.57
N GLN A 97 -20.26 3.27 -3.21
CA GLN A 97 -20.87 2.81 -4.47
C GLN A 97 -19.72 2.55 -5.44
N SER A 98 -19.32 1.28 -5.61
CA SER A 98 -18.19 0.86 -6.44
C SER A 98 -18.51 1.16 -7.90
N THR A 99 -18.30 2.41 -8.30
CA THR A 99 -18.56 2.87 -9.66
C THR A 99 -17.42 2.43 -10.57
N HIS A 100 -17.76 2.08 -11.80
CA HIS A 100 -16.80 1.81 -12.86
C HIS A 100 -15.77 2.94 -13.00
N TYR A 101 -16.21 4.18 -12.82
CA TYR A 101 -15.34 5.37 -12.84
C TYR A 101 -14.25 5.33 -11.77
N ARG A 102 -14.61 5.02 -10.51
CA ARG A 102 -13.61 4.94 -9.42
C ARG A 102 -12.62 3.80 -9.66
N TYR A 103 -13.08 2.68 -10.19
CA TYR A 103 -12.21 1.58 -10.59
C TYR A 103 -11.19 2.03 -11.65
N GLU A 104 -11.65 2.67 -12.73
CA GLU A 104 -10.79 3.17 -13.81
C GLU A 104 -9.76 4.20 -13.31
N GLU A 105 -10.18 5.08 -12.39
CA GLU A 105 -9.29 6.05 -11.75
C GLU A 105 -8.15 5.35 -10.98
N LEU A 106 -8.47 4.34 -10.17
CA LEU A 106 -7.47 3.60 -9.40
C LEU A 106 -6.52 2.81 -10.30
N VAL A 107 -7.04 2.21 -11.37
CA VAL A 107 -6.23 1.56 -12.40
C VAL A 107 -5.27 2.57 -13.05
N ALA A 108 -5.74 3.77 -13.37
CA ALA A 108 -4.93 4.82 -13.97
C ALA A 108 -3.84 5.34 -13.00
N LEU A 109 -4.17 5.54 -11.72
CA LEU A 109 -3.21 5.93 -10.69
C LEU A 109 -2.11 4.88 -10.51
N HIS A 110 -2.50 3.61 -10.37
CA HIS A 110 -1.56 2.50 -10.24
C HIS A 110 -0.66 2.37 -11.47
N ARG A 111 -1.23 2.42 -12.69
CA ARG A 111 -0.46 2.37 -13.94
C ARG A 111 0.54 3.51 -14.01
N ARG A 112 0.11 4.74 -13.71
CA ARG A 112 0.98 5.92 -13.72
C ARG A 112 2.16 5.76 -12.77
N TRP A 113 1.94 5.19 -11.59
CA TRP A 113 3.03 4.92 -10.66
C TRP A 113 4.03 3.88 -11.22
N VAL A 114 3.53 2.77 -11.77
CA VAL A 114 4.37 1.70 -12.36
C VAL A 114 5.20 2.21 -13.53
N GLU A 115 4.64 3.08 -14.37
CA GLU A 115 5.34 3.69 -15.51
C GLU A 115 6.36 4.76 -15.11
N ALA A 116 6.09 5.50 -14.02
CA ALA A 116 6.94 6.59 -13.55
C ALA A 116 8.08 6.14 -12.62
N ARG A 117 8.07 4.90 -12.11
CA ARG A 117 9.07 4.46 -11.12
C ARG A 117 10.49 4.47 -11.72
N PRO A 118 11.49 4.98 -10.98
CA PRO A 118 12.86 5.04 -11.45
C PRO A 118 13.53 3.66 -11.51
N LEU A 119 14.69 3.58 -12.17
CA LEU A 119 15.48 2.34 -12.32
C LEU A 119 15.95 1.75 -10.99
N SER A 120 15.98 2.52 -9.90
CA SER A 120 16.29 2.01 -8.56
C SER A 120 15.31 0.93 -8.09
N PHE A 121 14.08 0.91 -8.61
CA PHE A 121 13.07 -0.12 -8.31
C PHE A 121 13.23 -1.40 -9.13
N VAL A 122 14.23 -1.47 -10.02
CA VAL A 122 14.53 -2.69 -10.78
C VAL A 122 15.37 -3.62 -9.91
N PRO A 123 15.01 -4.91 -9.79
CA PRO A 123 15.82 -5.86 -9.04
C PRO A 123 17.25 -5.95 -9.60
N VAL A 124 18.25 -5.95 -8.72
CA VAL A 124 19.66 -6.17 -9.11
C VAL A 124 19.93 -7.62 -9.52
N TYR A 125 19.07 -8.53 -9.06
CA TYR A 125 19.09 -9.94 -9.42
C TYR A 125 17.66 -10.43 -9.63
N SER A 126 17.44 -11.25 -10.65
CA SER A 126 16.19 -11.95 -10.90
C SER A 126 16.47 -13.35 -11.41
N ALA A 127 15.88 -14.36 -10.76
CA ALA A 127 15.93 -15.74 -11.20
C ALA A 127 14.52 -16.35 -11.24
N ALA A 128 14.28 -17.16 -12.27
CA ALA A 128 13.08 -17.96 -12.36
C ALA A 128 13.03 -18.99 -11.20
N PRO A 129 11.82 -19.45 -10.82
CA PRO A 129 11.69 -20.46 -9.78
C PRO A 129 12.39 -21.76 -10.17
N ASN A 130 13.24 -22.31 -9.29
CA ASN A 130 13.78 -23.66 -9.48
C ASN A 130 12.82 -24.72 -8.90
N ARG A 131 11.95 -25.25 -9.76
CA ARG A 131 10.98 -26.29 -9.38
C ARG A 131 11.62 -27.60 -8.91
N GLU A 132 12.85 -27.91 -9.33
CA GLU A 132 13.57 -29.12 -8.89
C GLU A 132 13.95 -29.03 -7.40
N ASN A 133 14.16 -27.81 -6.90
CA ASN A 133 14.44 -27.52 -5.51
C ASN A 133 13.18 -27.16 -4.69
N GLY A 134 11.99 -27.34 -5.26
CA GLY A 134 10.72 -26.98 -4.61
C GLY A 134 10.41 -25.47 -4.59
N GLU A 135 11.18 -24.64 -5.32
CA GLU A 135 10.90 -23.21 -5.42
C GLU A 135 9.74 -22.96 -6.40
N ILE A 136 8.67 -22.34 -5.89
CA ILE A 136 7.46 -22.03 -6.66
C ILE A 136 7.46 -20.57 -7.16
N LEU A 137 8.11 -19.67 -6.41
CA LEU A 137 8.19 -18.24 -6.70
C LEU A 137 9.57 -17.85 -7.24
N PRO A 138 9.64 -16.81 -8.09
CA PRO A 138 10.92 -16.29 -8.55
C PRO A 138 11.68 -15.62 -7.40
N ARG A 139 13.01 -15.62 -7.50
CA ARG A 139 13.88 -14.90 -6.56
C ARG A 139 14.27 -13.56 -7.16
N LYS A 140 14.00 -12.48 -6.44
CA LYS A 140 14.40 -11.11 -6.79
C LYS A 140 15.18 -10.48 -5.65
N TRP A 141 16.29 -9.81 -5.94
CA TRP A 141 17.05 -9.05 -4.94
C TRP A 141 16.99 -7.57 -5.29
N PHE A 142 16.84 -6.74 -4.26
CA PHE A 142 16.76 -5.29 -4.36
C PHE A 142 17.86 -4.65 -3.54
N MET A 143 18.14 -3.37 -3.80
CA MET A 143 19.17 -2.62 -3.07
C MET A 143 18.68 -2.13 -1.71
N ASP A 144 17.37 -1.93 -1.57
CA ASP A 144 16.75 -1.38 -0.36
C ASP A 144 15.41 -2.08 -0.06
N ASP A 145 15.05 -2.17 1.22
CA ASP A 145 13.79 -2.77 1.68
C ASP A 145 12.56 -2.03 1.15
N CYS A 146 12.66 -0.71 0.94
CA CYS A 146 11.55 0.06 0.38
C CYS A 146 11.18 -0.42 -1.04
N HIS A 147 12.13 -0.90 -1.83
CA HIS A 147 11.86 -1.46 -3.16
C HIS A 147 11.13 -2.80 -3.08
N ILE A 148 11.43 -3.61 -2.05
CA ILE A 148 10.71 -4.87 -1.79
C ILE A 148 9.26 -4.58 -1.47
N LEU A 149 9.02 -3.60 -0.58
CA LEU A 149 7.67 -3.17 -0.26
C LEU A 149 6.92 -2.65 -1.48
N ALA A 150 7.61 -1.92 -2.36
CA ALA A 150 7.01 -1.42 -3.59
C ALA A 150 6.57 -2.57 -4.53
N GLU A 151 7.44 -3.56 -4.71
CA GLU A 151 7.15 -4.74 -5.53
C GLU A 151 5.95 -5.53 -4.95
N GLN A 152 5.90 -5.71 -3.63
CA GLN A 152 4.77 -6.32 -2.95
C GLN A 152 3.49 -5.51 -3.11
N GLY A 153 3.55 -4.20 -2.91
CA GLY A 153 2.41 -3.29 -3.05
C GLY A 153 1.80 -3.34 -4.45
N VAL A 154 2.64 -3.28 -5.49
CA VAL A 154 2.21 -3.45 -6.89
C VAL A 154 1.54 -4.81 -7.11
N GLY A 155 2.11 -5.89 -6.58
CA GLY A 155 1.51 -7.22 -6.67
C GLY A 155 0.13 -7.30 -6.03
N LEU A 156 -0.02 -6.75 -4.82
CA LEU A 156 -1.28 -6.77 -4.08
C LEU A 156 -2.35 -5.89 -4.74
N ILE A 157 -2.00 -4.70 -5.22
CA ILE A 157 -2.92 -3.84 -5.98
C ILE A 157 -3.42 -4.57 -7.23
N ASN A 158 -2.54 -5.25 -7.98
CA ASN A 158 -2.94 -6.02 -9.15
C ASN A 158 -3.94 -7.14 -8.81
N ILE A 159 -3.69 -7.87 -7.71
CA ILE A 159 -4.60 -8.93 -7.24
C ILE A 159 -5.98 -8.33 -6.93
N LEU A 160 -6.02 -7.23 -6.16
CA LEU A 160 -7.27 -6.58 -5.76
C LEU A 160 -8.03 -6.01 -6.97
N LEU A 161 -7.39 -5.23 -7.82
CA LEU A 161 -8.03 -4.64 -9.00
C LEU A 161 -8.48 -5.70 -10.02
N THR A 162 -7.82 -6.86 -10.07
CA THR A 162 -8.28 -7.98 -10.91
C THR A 162 -9.49 -8.68 -10.28
N ALA A 163 -9.47 -8.91 -8.96
CA ALA A 163 -10.53 -9.61 -8.25
C ALA A 163 -11.83 -8.79 -8.15
N TYR A 164 -11.72 -7.46 -8.08
CA TYR A 164 -12.84 -6.53 -7.93
C TYR A 164 -13.17 -5.75 -9.22
N ASP A 165 -12.72 -6.25 -10.38
CA ASP A 165 -13.06 -5.67 -11.68
C ASP A 165 -14.59 -5.66 -11.89
N PRO A 166 -15.24 -4.49 -12.03
CA PRO A 166 -16.68 -4.38 -12.19
C PRO A 166 -17.19 -4.88 -13.57
N SER A 167 -16.31 -5.03 -14.56
CA SER A 167 -16.65 -5.53 -15.90
C SER A 167 -16.72 -7.05 -15.96
N VAL A 168 -16.06 -7.74 -15.03
CA VAL A 168 -16.13 -9.19 -14.88
C VAL A 168 -17.40 -9.50 -14.10
N ALA A 169 -18.37 -10.17 -14.76
CA ALA A 169 -19.59 -10.60 -14.10
C ALA A 169 -19.22 -11.42 -12.84
N ARG A 170 -19.60 -10.93 -11.66
CA ARG A 170 -19.40 -11.65 -10.40
C ARG A 170 -20.19 -12.96 -10.47
N VAL A 171 -19.51 -14.07 -10.74
CA VAL A 171 -20.11 -15.41 -10.69
C VAL A 171 -20.23 -15.78 -9.21
N GLY A 172 -21.39 -15.45 -8.63
CA GLY A 172 -21.85 -15.98 -7.35
C GLY A 172 -23.27 -16.52 -7.52
N PRO A 173 -23.65 -17.62 -6.83
CA PRO A 173 -25.05 -18.03 -6.78
C PRO A 173 -25.81 -16.93 -6.05
N GLY A 174 -26.70 -16.24 -6.78
CA GLY A 174 -27.58 -15.24 -6.20
C GLY A 174 -28.59 -15.90 -5.26
N GLN A 175 -28.75 -15.26 -4.10
CA GLN A 175 -29.85 -15.36 -3.13
C GLN A 175 -30.27 -16.75 -2.62
#